data_AF-A0A7S0SBK3-F1
#
_entry.id   AF-A0A7S0SBK3-F1
#
_cell.length_a   1.000
_cell.length_b   1.000
_cell.length_c   1.000
_cell.angle_alpha   90.00
_cell.angle_beta   90.00
_cell.angle_gamma   90.00
#
_symmetry.space_group_name_H-M   'P 1'
#
loop_
_entity.id
_entity.type
_entity.pdbx_description
1 polymer ?
#
loop_
_entity_poly.entity_id
_entity_poly.type
_entity_poly.pdbx_seq_one_letter_code
_entity_poly.pdbx_strand_id
1 'polypeptide(L)'
;VRRRTAAKQASPPLTRHGILRERLGDVVTDAFRAHILRLLGHRVDAVEWIGGEHTPRNTMIRAIFTGSPAATELWDEYDAMCEDWGVVPWLAEALEPELTAARRAAFGDGGGGGGE
;
A
#
# COMPACT_ATOMS: atom_id res chain seq x y z
N VAL A 1 11.94 0.24 2.40
CA VAL A 1 11.18 1.51 2.59
C VAL A 1 12.16 2.57 3.07
N ARG A 2 12.24 3.75 2.42
CA ARG A 2 13.09 4.83 2.92
C ARG A 2 12.34 5.61 4.00
N ARG A 3 13.01 5.97 5.09
CA ARG A 3 12.41 6.79 6.14
C ARG A 3 12.44 8.27 5.74
N ARG A 4 11.31 8.93 5.91
CA ARG A 4 11.18 10.39 6.01
C ARG A 4 11.13 10.71 7.51
N THR A 5 11.41 11.95 7.91
CA THR A 5 11.39 12.37 9.34
C THR A 5 10.14 11.82 10.05
N ALA A 6 10.32 11.19 11.21
CA ALA A 6 9.32 10.26 11.75
C ALA A 6 8.06 10.95 12.28
N ALA A 7 6.93 10.74 11.60
CA ALA A 7 5.60 10.88 12.17
C ALA A 7 5.16 9.48 12.63
N LYS A 8 4.74 9.38 13.90
CA LYS A 8 4.33 8.19 14.68
C LYS A 8 5.25 6.95 14.65
N GLN A 9 5.92 6.69 15.78
CA GLN A 9 6.68 5.45 15.96
C GLN A 9 5.77 4.29 16.38
N ALA A 10 6.03 3.10 15.85
CA ALA A 10 5.38 1.87 16.31
C ALA A 10 5.53 1.69 17.82
N SER A 11 4.44 1.27 18.48
CA SER A 11 4.36 1.15 19.93
C SER A 11 5.53 0.34 20.51
N PRO A 12 6.22 0.80 21.58
CA PRO A 12 7.42 0.13 22.12
C PRO A 12 7.28 -1.37 22.40
N PRO A 13 6.14 -1.90 22.89
CA PRO A 13 5.96 -3.35 23.05
C PRO A 13 6.06 -4.16 21.74
N LEU A 14 5.61 -3.60 20.61
CA LEU A 14 5.65 -4.26 19.30
C LEU A 14 7.06 -4.28 18.71
N THR A 15 7.93 -3.36 19.13
CA THR A 15 9.28 -3.21 18.56
C THR A 15 10.41 -3.68 19.48
N ARG A 16 10.11 -3.96 20.75
CA ARG A 16 11.09 -4.44 21.75
C ARG A 16 11.65 -5.82 21.44
N HIS A 17 10.84 -6.71 20.85
CA HIS A 17 11.24 -8.06 20.49
C HIS A 17 11.59 -8.12 19.01
N GLY A 18 12.79 -8.61 18.68
CA GLY A 18 13.31 -8.64 17.30
C GLY A 18 12.35 -9.30 16.32
N ILE A 19 11.79 -10.46 16.70
CA ILE A 19 10.81 -11.19 15.88
C ILE A 19 9.54 -10.37 15.61
N LEU A 20 9.00 -9.64 16.59
CA LEU A 20 7.79 -8.84 16.39
C LEU A 20 8.07 -7.63 15.51
N ARG A 21 9.25 -7.02 15.67
CA ARG A 21 9.70 -5.90 14.84
C ARG A 21 9.87 -6.31 13.37
N GLU A 22 10.46 -7.47 13.12
CA GLU A 22 10.61 -8.02 11.77
C GLU A 22 9.24 -8.29 11.14
N ARG A 23 8.35 -9.00 11.86
CA ARG A 23 6.99 -9.28 11.39
C ARG A 23 6.18 -8.02 11.12
N LEU A 24 6.33 -7.00 11.96
CA LEU A 24 5.68 -5.71 11.74
C LEU A 24 6.20 -5.06 10.45
N GLY A 25 7.52 -5.09 10.22
CA GLY A 25 8.12 -4.59 8.98
C GLY A 25 7.59 -5.28 7.74
N ASP A 26 7.45 -6.60 7.77
CA ASP A 26 6.90 -7.39 6.68
C ASP A 26 5.44 -6.98 6.39
N VAL A 27 4.59 -6.96 7.44
CA VAL A 27 3.16 -6.61 7.32
C VAL A 27 2.96 -5.19 6.79
N VAL A 28 3.71 -4.22 7.31
CA VAL A 28 3.63 -2.82 6.85
C VAL A 28 4.06 -2.72 5.39
N THR A 29 5.11 -3.44 5.00
CA THR A 29 5.58 -3.43 3.61
C THR A 29 4.53 -4.04 2.67
N ASP A 30 3.92 -5.16 3.03
CA ASP A 30 2.88 -5.80 2.21
C ASP A 30 1.60 -4.97 2.13
N ALA A 31 1.24 -4.26 3.21
CA ALA A 31 0.14 -3.30 3.18
C ALA A 31 0.38 -2.19 2.15
N PHE A 32 1.58 -1.57 2.15
CA PHE A 32 1.94 -0.57 1.15
C PHE A 32 1.91 -1.12 -0.28
N ARG A 33 2.46 -2.33 -0.51
CA ARG A 33 2.45 -2.97 -1.83
C ARG A 33 1.02 -3.18 -2.33
N ALA A 34 0.16 -3.74 -1.48
CA ALA A 34 -1.24 -3.98 -1.83
C ALA A 34 -1.97 -2.67 -2.13
N HIS A 35 -1.73 -1.63 -1.34
CA HIS A 35 -2.37 -0.33 -1.50
C HIS A 35 -1.94 0.37 -2.79
N ILE A 36 -0.63 0.39 -3.09
CA ILE A 36 -0.10 0.96 -4.34
C ILE A 36 -0.74 0.28 -5.57
N LEU A 37 -0.88 -1.05 -5.54
CA LEU A 37 -1.53 -1.77 -6.64
C LEU A 37 -3.01 -1.37 -6.79
N ARG A 38 -3.73 -1.11 -5.69
CA ARG A 38 -5.10 -0.58 -5.77
C ARG A 38 -5.14 0.81 -6.39
N LEU A 39 -4.22 1.70 -6.01
CA LEU A 39 -4.11 3.05 -6.60
C LEU A 39 -3.89 3.00 -8.12
N LEU A 40 -3.18 1.98 -8.59
CA LEU A 40 -2.91 1.74 -10.01
C LEU A 40 -4.03 0.98 -10.74
N GLY A 41 -5.22 0.86 -10.15
CA GLY A 41 -6.40 0.28 -10.80
C GLY A 41 -6.45 -1.24 -10.79
N HIS A 42 -5.75 -1.89 -9.86
CA HIS A 42 -5.89 -3.32 -9.63
C HIS A 42 -6.92 -3.62 -8.54
N ARG A 43 -7.68 -4.69 -8.74
CA ARG A 43 -8.35 -5.40 -7.63
C ARG A 43 -7.31 -6.27 -6.93
N VAL A 44 -7.16 -6.11 -5.62
CA VAL A 44 -6.06 -6.71 -4.84
C VAL A 44 -6.59 -7.51 -3.65
N ASP A 45 -6.16 -8.77 -3.58
CA ASP A 45 -6.36 -9.68 -2.43
C ASP A 45 -5.01 -9.98 -1.77
N ALA A 46 -4.97 -9.97 -0.43
CA ALA A 46 -3.84 -10.48 0.34
C ALA A 46 -4.28 -11.77 1.03
N VAL A 47 -3.60 -12.87 0.74
CA VAL A 47 -3.91 -14.20 1.28
C VAL A 47 -2.69 -14.81 1.94
N GLU A 48 -2.93 -15.64 2.94
CA GLU A 48 -1.86 -16.44 3.54
C GLU A 48 -1.48 -17.57 2.58
N TRP A 49 -0.21 -17.59 2.16
CA TRP A 49 0.34 -18.72 1.43
C TRP A 49 0.84 -19.77 2.43
N ILE A 50 0.19 -20.93 2.42
CA ILE A 50 0.62 -22.09 3.20
C ILE A 50 1.49 -22.97 2.29
N GLY A 51 2.81 -22.77 2.36
CA GLY A 51 3.78 -23.74 1.83
C GLY A 51 3.90 -24.93 2.79
N GLY A 52 4.12 -26.14 2.27
CA GLY A 52 4.18 -27.38 3.08
C GLY A 52 5.07 -27.30 4.33
N GLU A 53 4.62 -28.01 5.37
CA GLU A 53 5.00 -28.15 6.80
C GLU A 53 5.98 -27.20 7.51
N HIS A 54 6.90 -26.46 6.87
CA HIS A 54 7.95 -25.73 7.59
C HIS A 54 8.37 -24.39 6.95
N THR A 55 7.56 -23.78 6.09
CA THR A 55 7.85 -22.42 5.59
C THR A 55 7.19 -21.37 6.50
N PRO A 56 7.88 -20.29 6.93
CA PRO A 56 7.21 -19.18 7.59
C PRO A 56 6.02 -18.71 6.75
N ARG A 57 4.90 -18.40 7.41
CA ARG A 57 3.69 -17.86 6.77
C ARG A 57 4.07 -16.66 5.90
N ASN A 58 3.90 -16.77 4.59
CA ASN A 58 4.17 -15.68 3.65
C ASN A 58 2.84 -15.09 3.18
N THR A 59 2.74 -13.75 3.16
CA THR A 59 1.63 -13.07 2.50
C THR A 59 1.82 -13.20 0.98
N MET A 60 0.83 -13.72 0.28
CA MET A 60 0.75 -13.62 -1.18
C MET A 60 -0.21 -12.49 -1.53
N ILE A 61 0.30 -11.50 -2.26
CA ILE A 61 -0.50 -10.41 -2.82
C ILE A 61 -0.89 -10.79 -4.25
N ARG A 62 -2.18 -10.97 -4.50
CA ARG A 62 -2.74 -11.21 -5.83
C ARG A 62 -3.39 -9.93 -6.33
N ALA A 63 -3.00 -9.49 -7.53
CA ALA A 63 -3.54 -8.29 -8.15
C ALA A 63 -4.04 -8.60 -9.57
N ILE A 64 -5.27 -8.16 -9.87
CA ILE A 64 -5.88 -8.28 -11.19
C ILE A 64 -6.10 -6.85 -11.70
N PHE A 65 -5.48 -6.51 -12.83
CA PHE A 65 -5.68 -5.20 -13.43
C PHE A 65 -7.12 -5.05 -13.93
N THR A 66 -7.80 -3.99 -13.49
CA THR A 66 -9.18 -3.69 -13.90
C THR A 66 -9.28 -2.41 -14.72
N GLY A 67 -8.26 -1.55 -14.68
CA GLY A 67 -8.24 -0.25 -15.35
C GLY A 67 -9.17 0.80 -14.74
N SER A 68 -9.93 0.46 -13.69
CA SER A 68 -10.78 1.43 -12.99
C SER A 68 -9.91 2.40 -12.18
N PRO A 69 -10.12 3.72 -12.29
CA PRO A 69 -9.46 4.69 -11.44
C PRO A 69 -9.74 4.39 -9.96
N ALA A 70 -8.72 4.55 -9.11
CA ALA A 70 -8.91 4.45 -7.67
C ALA A 70 -9.71 5.64 -7.15
N ALA A 71 -10.61 5.37 -6.19
CA ALA A 71 -11.34 6.41 -5.50
C ALA A 71 -10.39 7.36 -4.76
N THR A 72 -10.77 8.63 -4.62
CA THR A 72 -9.97 9.66 -3.96
C THR A 72 -9.64 9.31 -2.51
N GLU A 73 -10.54 8.61 -1.83
CA GLU A 73 -10.37 8.18 -0.44
C GLU A 73 -9.21 7.18 -0.29
N LEU A 74 -8.95 6.34 -1.30
CA LEU A 74 -7.81 5.44 -1.28
C LEU A 74 -6.47 6.19 -1.35
N TRP A 75 -6.44 7.34 -2.02
CA TRP A 75 -5.26 8.20 -2.05
C TRP A 75 -5.04 8.88 -0.70
N ASP A 76 -6.10 9.34 -0.05
CA ASP A 76 -6.02 9.95 1.28
C ASP A 76 -5.54 8.92 2.31
N GLU A 77 -6.06 7.68 2.26
CA GLU A 77 -5.58 6.58 3.10
C GLU A 77 -4.09 6.27 2.87
N TYR A 78 -3.63 6.29 1.62
CA TYR A 78 -2.23 6.06 1.27
C TYR A 78 -1.31 7.14 1.84
N ASP A 79 -1.69 8.41 1.68
CA ASP A 79 -0.92 9.55 2.16
C ASP A 79 -0.86 9.53 3.69
N ALA A 80 -1.99 9.25 4.35
CA ALA A 80 -2.06 9.07 5.80
C ALA A 80 -1.16 7.93 6.27
N MET A 81 -1.12 6.79 5.58
CA MET A 81 -0.20 5.68 5.90
C MET A 81 1.27 6.11 5.76
N CYS A 82 1.62 6.88 4.72
CA CYS A 82 2.99 7.36 4.54
C CYS A 82 3.40 8.32 5.65
N GLU A 83 2.47 9.18 6.09
CA GLU A 83 2.66 10.08 7.24
C GLU A 83 2.79 9.30 8.54
N ASP A 84 1.81 8.46 8.88
CA ASP A 84 1.76 7.68 10.14
C ASP A 84 2.98 6.78 10.34
N TRP A 85 3.63 6.33 9.27
CA TRP A 85 4.84 5.51 9.36
C TRP A 85 6.13 6.32 9.12
N GLY A 86 6.02 7.57 8.68
CA GLY A 86 7.15 8.42 8.32
C GLY A 86 8.00 7.81 7.21
N VAL A 87 7.38 7.36 6.12
CA VAL A 87 8.07 6.59 5.07
C VAL A 87 7.72 6.99 3.66
N VAL A 88 8.65 6.67 2.75
CA VAL A 88 8.40 6.56 1.31
C VAL A 88 8.57 5.09 0.92
N PRO A 89 7.48 4.40 0.54
CA PRO A 89 7.57 3.05 0.02
C PRO A 89 8.41 3.03 -1.24
N TRP A 90 9.40 2.12 -1.33
CA TRP A 90 10.26 2.03 -2.50
C TRP A 90 9.48 1.72 -3.78
N LEU A 91 8.42 0.90 -3.69
CA LEU A 91 7.57 0.61 -4.86
C LEU A 91 6.89 1.87 -5.41
N ALA A 92 6.59 2.86 -4.56
CA ALA A 92 6.02 4.12 -5.01
C ALA A 92 7.06 5.00 -5.72
N GLU A 93 8.33 4.97 -5.26
CA GLU A 93 9.44 5.61 -5.98
C GLU A 93 9.66 4.94 -7.35
N ALA A 94 9.60 3.61 -7.40
CA ALA A 94 9.81 2.84 -8.62
C ALA A 94 8.69 3.01 -9.66
N LEU A 95 7.48 3.36 -9.22
CA LEU A 95 6.27 3.53 -10.05
C LEU A 95 5.76 4.98 -10.01
N GLU A 96 6.65 5.95 -9.79
CA GLU A 96 6.30 7.37 -9.69
C GLU A 96 5.55 7.89 -10.94
N PRO A 97 5.97 7.56 -12.19
CA PRO A 97 5.25 8.01 -13.38
C PRO A 97 3.79 7.52 -13.43
N GLU A 98 3.58 6.23 -13.11
CA GLU A 98 2.26 5.59 -13.12
C GLU A 98 1.37 6.13 -12.02
N LEU A 99 1.90 6.29 -10.80
CA LEU A 99 1.17 6.86 -9.67
C LEU A 99 0.80 8.31 -9.92
N THR A 100 1.69 9.10 -10.54
CA THR A 100 1.40 10.49 -10.90
C THR A 100 0.27 10.58 -11.92
N ALA A 101 0.30 9.73 -12.95
CA ALA A 101 -0.76 9.68 -13.95
C ALA A 101 -2.09 9.22 -13.35
N ALA A 102 -2.09 8.16 -12.53
CA ALA A 102 -3.28 7.65 -11.87
C ALA A 102 -3.87 8.66 -10.88
N ARG A 103 -3.03 9.37 -10.12
CA ARG A 103 -3.47 10.43 -9.19
C ARG A 103 -4.10 11.59 -9.94
N ARG A 104 -3.50 12.03 -11.06
CA ARG A 104 -4.11 13.04 -11.92
C ARG A 104 -5.45 12.59 -12.48
N ALA A 105 -5.60 11.34 -12.88
CA ALA A 105 -6.86 10.81 -13.37
C ALA A 105 -7.94 10.72 -12.28
N ALA A 106 -7.56 10.39 -11.04
CA ALA A 106 -8.47 10.30 -9.91
C ALA A 106 -8.98 11.68 -9.43
N PHE A 107 -8.11 12.69 -9.46
CA PHE A 107 -8.43 14.05 -9.00
C PHE A 107 -8.77 15.04 -10.13
N GLY A 108 -8.60 14.64 -11.39
CA GLY A 108 -8.86 15.44 -12.57
C GLY A 108 -10.29 15.27 -13.08
N ASP A 109 -11.07 16.35 -13.02
CA ASP A 109 -12.43 16.55 -13.51
C ASP A 109 -13.46 15.43 -13.24
N GLY A 110 -14.18 15.60 -12.12
CA GLY A 110 -15.53 15.06 -11.91
C GLY A 110 -16.58 15.71 -12.83
N GLY A 111 -16.33 15.74 -14.14
CA GLY A 111 -17.19 16.38 -15.14
C GLY A 111 -17.89 15.39 -16.05
N GLY A 112 -19.15 15.04 -15.73
CA GLY A 112 -20.15 14.65 -16.73
C GLY A 112 -20.39 13.16 -16.93
N GLY A 113 -21.26 12.59 -16.10
CA GLY A 113 -21.85 11.26 -16.32
C GLY A 113 -23.24 11.10 -15.70
N GLY A 114 -24.02 12.18 -15.65
CA GLY A 114 -25.45 12.15 -15.39
C GLY A 114 -26.19 12.52 -16.68
N GLY A 115 -26.82 11.55 -17.32
CA GLY A 115 -27.52 11.75 -18.58
C GLY A 115 -28.20 10.47 -19.07
N GLU A 116 -29.24 10.04 -18.34
CA GLU A 116 -30.50 9.55 -18.91
C GLU A 116 -31.65 10.30 -18.24
#